data_AF-A0A4Q6CDQ8-F1
#
_entry.id   AF-A0A4Q6CDQ8-F1
#
_cell.length_a   1.000
_cell.length_b   1.000
_cell.length_c   1.000
_cell.angle_alpha   90.00
_cell.angle_beta   90.00
_cell.angle_gamma   90.00
#
_symmetry.space_group_name_H-M   'P 1'
#
loop_
_entity.id
_entity.type
_entity.pdbx_description
1 polymer ?
#
loop_
_entity_poly.entity_id
_entity_poly.type
_entity_poly.pdbx_seq_one_letter_code
_entity_poly.pdbx_strand_id
1 'polypeptide(L)'
;MKPASRAVCLALALAVPVGQACASDEPGLNQSFQDHIAYVATFAMPVLIEKCAALEPGFLQKSVPLYFRYVSSRQDQIERGRLPTLAELEPGESLQAYRQGVLASRLGKLDSGSREEKLAMCEGALALLSSVRLPGQWPPRESAGDKPR
;
A
#
# COMPACT_ATOMS: atom_id res chain seq x y z
N MET A 1 17.83 -65.35 24.28
CA MET A 1 18.28 -64.21 23.46
C MET A 1 17.15 -63.80 22.53
N LYS A 2 16.62 -62.56 22.67
CA LYS A 2 15.91 -61.69 21.69
C LYS A 2 14.67 -62.25 20.89
N PRO A 3 13.78 -61.39 20.35
CA PRO A 3 12.34 -61.47 20.64
C PRO A 3 11.40 -61.70 19.45
N ALA A 4 10.12 -61.89 19.81
CA ALA A 4 8.84 -61.70 19.12
C ALA A 4 8.80 -61.19 17.66
N SER A 5 8.06 -61.93 16.82
CA SER A 5 7.38 -61.42 15.63
C SER A 5 5.87 -61.40 15.88
N ARG A 6 5.33 -60.24 16.29
CA ARG A 6 3.90 -59.92 16.15
C ARG A 6 3.78 -58.91 15.03
N ALA A 7 3.19 -59.34 13.92
CA ALA A 7 2.74 -58.47 12.86
C ALA A 7 1.57 -57.63 13.38
N VAL A 8 1.80 -56.34 13.59
CA VAL A 8 0.74 -55.35 13.80
C VAL A 8 0.53 -54.69 12.45
N CYS A 9 -0.60 -55.01 11.81
CA CYS A 9 -1.03 -54.37 10.57
C CYS A 9 -1.22 -52.86 10.83
N LEU A 10 -0.47 -52.06 10.08
CA LEU A 10 -0.64 -50.61 9.95
C LEU A 10 -2.07 -50.30 9.47
N ALA A 11 -2.80 -49.53 10.26
CA ALA A 11 -3.90 -48.70 9.78
C ALA A 11 -3.63 -47.26 10.23
N LEU A 12 -2.75 -46.56 9.50
CA LEU A 12 -2.66 -45.10 9.60
C LEU A 12 -3.66 -44.52 8.59
N ALA A 13 -4.81 -44.12 9.12
CA ALA A 13 -5.74 -43.23 8.46
C ALA A 13 -4.99 -41.95 8.06
N LEU A 14 -4.94 -41.68 6.76
CA LEU A 14 -4.53 -40.39 6.20
C LEU A 14 -5.59 -39.35 6.57
N ALA A 15 -5.57 -38.90 7.82
CA ALA A 15 -6.16 -37.62 8.20
C ALA A 15 -5.23 -36.54 7.63
N VAL A 16 -5.46 -36.16 6.38
CA VAL A 16 -4.94 -34.90 5.85
C VAL A 16 -5.61 -33.83 6.70
N PRO A 17 -4.90 -33.08 7.56
CA PRO A 17 -5.49 -31.87 8.05
C PRO A 17 -5.60 -30.99 6.81
N VAL A 18 -6.83 -30.72 6.39
CA VAL A 18 -7.14 -29.55 5.58
C VAL A 18 -6.75 -28.38 6.47
N GLY A 19 -5.44 -28.07 6.48
CA GLY A 19 -4.93 -26.84 7.03
C GLY A 19 -5.64 -25.77 6.23
N GLN A 20 -6.63 -25.14 6.85
CA GLN A 20 -7.16 -23.89 6.39
C GLN A 20 -5.94 -23.01 6.19
N ALA A 21 -5.56 -22.79 4.93
CA ALA A 21 -4.74 -21.67 4.54
C ALA A 21 -5.56 -20.43 4.86
N CYS A 22 -5.59 -20.06 6.15
CA CYS A 22 -5.80 -18.69 6.53
C CYS A 22 -4.75 -17.93 5.73
N ALA A 23 -5.21 -17.14 4.76
CA ALA A 23 -4.41 -16.11 4.14
C ALA A 23 -3.82 -15.29 5.29
N SER A 24 -2.59 -15.61 5.66
CA SER A 24 -1.82 -14.79 6.57
C SER A 24 -1.73 -13.44 5.89
N ASP A 25 -2.10 -12.36 6.59
CA ASP A 25 -1.63 -11.02 6.24
C ASP A 25 -0.11 -11.13 6.06
N GLU A 26 0.37 -11.29 4.82
CA GLU A 26 1.80 -11.44 4.58
C GLU A 26 2.44 -10.14 5.02
N PRO A 27 3.27 -10.14 6.08
CA PRO A 27 3.82 -8.90 6.62
C PRO A 27 4.59 -8.10 5.58
N GLY A 28 5.14 -8.78 4.56
CA GLY A 28 5.80 -8.18 3.41
C GLY A 28 4.87 -7.38 2.49
N LEU A 29 3.67 -7.87 2.16
CA LEU A 29 2.75 -7.17 1.24
C LEU A 29 2.19 -5.90 1.87
N ASN A 30 1.89 -5.93 3.17
CA ASN A 30 1.48 -4.73 3.89
C ASN A 30 2.64 -3.73 3.98
N GLN A 31 3.87 -4.19 4.25
CA GLN A 31 5.04 -3.31 4.29
C GLN A 31 5.30 -2.63 2.93
N SER A 32 5.27 -3.39 1.84
CA SER A 32 5.41 -2.86 0.48
C SER A 32 4.32 -1.84 0.15
N PHE A 33 3.10 -2.08 0.62
CA PHE A 33 2.00 -1.14 0.48
C PHE A 33 2.26 0.16 1.26
N GLN A 34 2.67 0.08 2.54
CA GLN A 34 2.98 1.28 3.32
C GLN A 34 4.17 2.06 2.73
N ASP A 35 5.20 1.36 2.25
CA ASP A 35 6.36 1.97 1.59
C ASP A 35 5.92 2.72 0.31
N HIS A 36 5.05 2.10 -0.50
CA HIS A 36 4.48 2.77 -1.67
C HIS A 36 3.64 3.99 -1.31
N ILE A 37 2.77 3.89 -0.30
CA ILE A 37 1.97 5.04 0.15
C ILE A 37 2.89 6.19 0.60
N ALA A 38 3.98 5.88 1.32
CA ALA A 38 4.97 6.87 1.70
C ALA A 38 5.62 7.54 0.48
N TYR A 39 5.98 6.76 -0.54
CA TYR A 39 6.50 7.29 -1.80
C TYR A 39 5.49 8.18 -2.52
N VAL A 40 4.24 7.72 -2.69
CA VAL A 40 3.17 8.49 -3.36
C VAL A 40 2.87 9.80 -2.64
N ALA A 41 2.86 9.78 -1.31
CA ALA A 41 2.64 10.97 -0.51
C ALA A 41 3.64 12.10 -0.82
N THR A 42 4.87 11.78 -1.25
CA THR A 42 5.90 12.79 -1.58
C THR A 42 5.55 13.70 -2.76
N PHE A 43 4.67 13.25 -3.67
CA PHE A 43 4.24 14.06 -4.81
C PHE A 43 2.73 14.35 -4.81
N ALA A 44 1.92 13.53 -4.16
CA ALA A 44 0.48 13.75 -4.05
C ALA A 44 0.09 14.76 -2.95
N MET A 45 0.77 14.73 -1.79
CA MET A 45 0.40 15.60 -0.67
C MET A 45 0.59 17.09 -0.96
N PRO A 46 1.65 17.56 -1.64
CA PRO A 46 1.76 18.98 -1.98
C PRO A 46 0.55 19.50 -2.79
N VAL A 47 0.11 18.73 -3.78
CA VAL A 47 -1.07 19.09 -4.61
C VAL A 47 -2.35 19.08 -3.79
N LEU A 48 -2.51 18.08 -2.92
CA LEU A 48 -3.67 17.98 -2.04
C LEU A 48 -3.71 19.14 -1.04
N ILE A 49 -2.57 19.49 -0.44
CA ILE A 49 -2.43 20.63 0.49
C ILE A 49 -2.84 21.93 -0.20
N GLU A 50 -2.38 22.17 -1.42
CA GLU A 50 -2.75 23.34 -2.21
C GLU A 50 -4.26 23.41 -2.45
N LYS A 51 -4.87 22.31 -2.91
CA LYS A 51 -6.32 22.25 -3.16
C LYS A 51 -7.14 22.42 -1.88
N CYS A 52 -6.71 21.81 -0.77
CA CYS A 52 -7.39 21.93 0.52
C CYS A 52 -7.24 23.30 1.16
N ALA A 53 -6.11 24.00 0.94
CA ALA A 53 -5.92 25.37 1.39
C ALA A 53 -6.90 26.35 0.72
N ALA A 54 -7.37 26.05 -0.50
CA ALA A 54 -8.41 26.83 -1.17
C ALA A 54 -9.82 26.58 -0.59
N LEU A 55 -10.03 25.47 0.13
CA LEU A 55 -11.33 25.07 0.69
C LEU A 55 -11.49 25.44 2.16
N GLU A 56 -10.45 25.30 2.97
CA GLU A 56 -10.46 25.58 4.41
C GLU A 56 -9.37 26.59 4.79
N PRO A 57 -9.76 27.78 5.29
CA PRO A 57 -8.80 28.72 5.88
C PRO A 57 -8.00 28.08 7.02
N GLY A 58 -6.68 28.21 6.97
CA GLY A 58 -5.78 27.65 7.99
C GLY A 58 -5.30 26.23 7.69
N PHE A 59 -5.79 25.56 6.64
CA PHE A 59 -5.36 24.20 6.30
C PHE A 59 -3.86 24.13 5.98
N LEU A 60 -3.34 25.12 5.25
CA LEU A 60 -1.92 25.19 4.88
C LEU A 60 -1.02 25.24 6.12
N GLN A 61 -1.38 26.09 7.10
CA GLN A 61 -0.63 26.26 8.35
C GLN A 61 -0.62 24.99 9.20
N LYS A 62 -1.72 24.21 9.17
CA LYS A 62 -1.82 22.91 9.86
C LYS A 62 -1.02 21.82 9.15
N SER A 63 -1.14 21.72 7.83
CA SER A 63 -0.66 20.56 7.06
C SER A 63 0.83 20.62 6.72
N VAL A 64 1.39 21.79 6.43
CA VAL A 64 2.80 21.93 6.00
C VAL A 64 3.80 21.39 7.04
N PRO A 65 3.71 21.75 8.34
CA PRO A 65 4.62 21.19 9.35
C PRO A 65 4.48 19.66 9.49
N LEU A 66 3.25 19.14 9.35
CA LEU A 66 3.00 17.70 9.40
C LEU A 66 3.60 16.99 8.19
N TYR A 67 3.52 17.58 7.00
CA TYR A 67 4.14 17.06 5.78
C TYR A 67 5.67 16.97 5.91
N PHE A 68 6.32 18.03 6.38
CA PHE A 68 7.77 17.98 6.62
C PHE A 68 8.17 16.92 7.64
N ARG A 69 7.41 16.78 8.74
CA ARG A 69 7.63 15.71 9.73
C ARG A 69 7.40 14.33 9.12
N TYR A 70 6.35 14.17 8.31
CA TYR A 70 6.03 12.92 7.65
C TYR A 70 7.17 12.46 6.74
N VAL A 71 7.65 13.35 5.86
CA VAL A 71 8.74 13.02 4.92
C VAL A 71 10.05 12.73 5.64
N SER A 72 10.41 13.54 6.63
CA SER A 72 11.66 13.34 7.40
C SER A 72 11.65 12.05 8.21
N SER A 73 10.52 11.67 8.81
CA SER A 73 10.41 10.42 9.58
C SER A 73 10.26 9.15 8.74
N ARG A 74 10.12 9.27 7.42
CA ARG A 74 9.83 8.14 6.51
C ARG A 74 10.81 8.01 5.36
N GLN A 75 11.99 8.63 5.44
CA GLN A 75 12.99 8.58 4.36
C GLN A 75 13.24 7.15 3.87
N ASP A 76 13.50 6.21 4.78
CA ASP A 76 13.72 4.81 4.42
C ASP A 76 12.50 4.16 3.74
N GLN A 77 11.28 4.45 4.20
CA GLN A 77 10.05 3.92 3.59
C GLN A 77 9.84 4.49 2.19
N ILE A 78 10.11 5.79 2.02
CA ILE A 78 10.00 6.49 0.74
C ILE A 78 10.99 5.90 -0.27
N GLU A 79 12.24 5.68 0.15
CA GLU A 79 13.28 5.10 -0.71
C GLU A 79 12.94 3.66 -1.11
N ARG A 80 12.50 2.84 -0.16
CA ARG A 80 12.04 1.47 -0.45
C ARG A 80 10.82 1.47 -1.35
N GLY A 81 9.85 2.35 -1.14
CA GLY A 81 8.61 2.43 -1.93
C GLY A 81 8.81 2.93 -3.36
N ARG A 82 9.88 3.69 -3.60
CA ARG A 82 10.26 4.15 -4.93
C ARG A 82 10.55 2.98 -5.87
N LEU A 83 11.25 1.95 -5.39
CA LEU A 83 11.73 0.84 -6.23
C LEU A 83 10.59 -0.05 -6.77
N PRO A 84 9.62 -0.53 -5.96
CA PRO A 84 8.42 -1.21 -6.46
C PRO A 84 7.66 -0.35 -7.45
N THR A 85 7.50 0.94 -7.16
CA THR A 85 6.75 1.84 -8.03
C THR A 85 7.41 2.02 -9.41
N LEU A 86 8.74 2.04 -9.48
CA LEU A 86 9.47 2.06 -10.74
C LEU A 86 9.44 0.72 -11.48
N ALA A 87 9.24 -0.39 -10.76
CA ALA A 87 9.18 -1.72 -11.35
C ALA A 87 7.82 -2.04 -12.00
N GLU A 88 6.75 -1.32 -11.64
CA GLU A 88 5.42 -1.43 -12.26
C GLU A 88 5.26 -0.59 -13.52
N LEU A 89 6.28 0.20 -13.92
CA LEU A 89 6.20 1.02 -15.12
C LEU A 89 6.22 0.12 -16.36
N GLU A 90 5.22 0.30 -17.23
CA GLU A 90 5.18 -0.37 -18.52
C GLU A 90 6.35 0.10 -19.41
N PRO A 91 6.82 -0.74 -20.35
CA PRO A 91 7.86 -0.33 -21.30
C PRO A 91 7.48 0.96 -22.04
N GLY A 92 8.28 2.02 -21.87
CA GLY A 92 8.05 3.33 -22.47
C GLY A 92 7.23 4.30 -21.59
N GLU A 93 6.73 3.87 -20.44
CA GLU A 93 6.10 4.77 -19.47
C GLU A 93 7.16 5.59 -18.73
N SER A 94 6.98 6.91 -18.67
CA SER A 94 7.86 7.78 -17.89
C SER A 94 7.38 7.90 -16.44
N LEU A 95 8.32 8.12 -15.52
CA LEU A 95 7.98 8.41 -14.12
C LEU A 95 7.04 9.63 -13.99
N GLN A 96 7.13 10.58 -14.91
CA GLN A 96 6.23 11.73 -14.96
C GLN A 96 4.80 11.31 -15.34
N ALA A 97 4.64 10.48 -16.37
CA ALA A 97 3.35 9.96 -16.79
C ALA A 97 2.66 9.18 -15.66
N TYR A 98 3.42 8.32 -14.98
CA TYR A 98 2.95 7.60 -13.81
C TYR A 98 2.42 8.54 -12.71
N ARG A 99 3.22 9.55 -12.32
CA ARG A 99 2.82 10.52 -11.29
C ARG A 99 1.55 11.25 -11.69
N GLN A 100 1.43 11.67 -12.95
CA GLN A 100 0.21 12.31 -13.45
C GLN A 100 -1.00 11.37 -13.40
N GLY A 101 -0.83 10.10 -13.76
CA GLY A 101 -1.86 9.07 -13.64
C GLY A 101 -2.33 8.87 -12.19
N VAL A 102 -1.40 8.78 -11.24
CA VAL A 102 -1.72 8.67 -9.81
C VAL A 102 -2.46 9.90 -9.31
N LEU A 103 -1.98 11.11 -9.67
CA LEU A 103 -2.65 12.35 -9.29
C LEU A 103 -4.08 12.41 -9.86
N ALA A 104 -4.27 12.08 -11.13
CA ALA A 104 -5.58 12.06 -11.77
C ALA A 104 -6.53 11.05 -11.11
N SER A 105 -6.06 9.83 -10.85
CA SER A 105 -6.85 8.77 -10.21
C SER A 105 -7.22 9.10 -8.76
N ARG A 106 -6.26 9.61 -7.98
CA ARG A 106 -6.44 9.78 -6.52
C ARG A 106 -7.01 11.14 -6.14
N LEU A 107 -6.73 12.17 -6.93
CA LEU A 107 -7.13 13.56 -6.63
C LEU A 107 -8.28 14.05 -7.49
N GLY A 108 -8.78 13.27 -8.47
CA GLY A 108 -9.90 13.69 -9.31
C GLY A 108 -11.14 14.10 -8.52
N LYS A 109 -11.39 13.48 -7.36
CA LYS A 109 -12.47 13.86 -6.44
C LYS A 109 -12.29 15.26 -5.82
N LEU A 110 -11.06 15.75 -5.65
CA LEU A 110 -10.82 17.13 -5.20
C LEU A 110 -11.27 18.15 -6.25
N ASP A 111 -11.33 17.75 -7.51
CA ASP A 111 -11.76 18.61 -8.61
C ASP A 111 -13.27 18.53 -8.83
N SER A 112 -13.83 17.32 -8.92
CA SER A 112 -15.23 17.10 -9.33
C SER A 112 -16.21 16.68 -8.22
N GLY A 113 -15.72 16.34 -7.03
CA GLY A 113 -16.56 15.87 -5.92
C GLY A 113 -17.43 16.96 -5.29
N SER A 114 -18.40 16.54 -4.48
CA SER A 114 -19.17 17.44 -3.60
C SER A 114 -18.26 18.10 -2.54
N ARG A 115 -18.71 19.21 -1.97
CA ARG A 115 -17.94 19.91 -0.92
C ARG A 115 -17.60 19.00 0.27
N GLU A 116 -18.53 18.16 0.68
CA GLU A 116 -18.35 17.21 1.78
C GLU A 116 -17.27 16.18 1.46
N GLU A 117 -17.30 15.59 0.25
CA GLU A 117 -16.26 14.66 -0.19
C GLU A 117 -14.88 15.31 -0.24
N LYS A 118 -14.80 16.56 -0.71
CA LYS A 118 -13.54 17.31 -0.74
C LYS A 118 -13.00 17.54 0.68
N LEU A 119 -13.86 17.92 1.62
CA LEU A 119 -13.47 18.13 3.02
C LEU A 119 -13.03 16.82 3.69
N ALA A 120 -13.74 15.72 3.46
CA ALA A 120 -13.35 14.40 3.95
C ALA A 120 -11.98 13.96 3.43
N MET A 121 -11.65 14.29 2.17
CA MET A 121 -10.29 14.07 1.63
C MET A 121 -9.22 14.93 2.32
N CYS A 122 -9.54 16.19 2.61
CA CYS A 122 -8.64 17.08 3.34
C CYS A 122 -8.38 16.58 4.78
N GLU A 123 -9.41 16.11 5.48
CA GLU A 123 -9.28 15.49 6.80
C GLU A 123 -8.45 14.20 6.74
N GLY A 124 -8.72 13.34 5.75
CA GLY A 124 -7.95 12.11 5.53
C GLY A 124 -6.47 12.38 5.28
N ALA A 125 -6.13 13.47 4.61
CA ALA A 125 -4.74 13.87 4.44
C ALA A 125 -4.08 14.30 5.75
N LEU A 126 -4.76 15.08 6.59
CA LEU A 126 -4.24 15.42 7.93
C LEU A 126 -4.02 14.17 8.79
N ALA A 127 -4.93 13.19 8.69
CA ALA A 127 -4.78 11.90 9.38
C ALA A 127 -3.55 11.13 8.89
N LEU A 128 -3.35 11.02 7.57
CA LEU A 128 -2.17 10.38 6.99
C LEU A 128 -0.87 11.06 7.46
N LEU A 129 -0.82 12.39 7.39
CA LEU A 129 0.35 13.17 7.82
C LEU A 129 0.60 13.05 9.32
N SER A 130 -0.45 12.81 10.11
CA SER A 130 -0.38 12.50 11.54
C SER A 130 0.01 11.04 11.84
N SER A 131 0.48 10.31 10.82
CA SER A 131 0.97 8.93 10.91
C SER A 131 -0.08 7.84 11.10
N VAL A 132 -1.33 8.09 10.72
CA VAL A 132 -2.32 7.02 10.57
C VAL A 132 -1.89 6.12 9.41
N ARG A 133 -1.76 4.80 9.68
CA ARG A 133 -1.52 3.80 8.64
C ARG A 133 -2.80 3.57 7.84
N LEU A 134 -2.68 3.52 6.52
CA LEU A 134 -3.81 3.19 5.65
C LEU A 134 -3.93 1.67 5.53
N PRO A 135 -5.14 1.09 5.68
CA PRO A 135 -5.33 -0.33 5.43
C PRO A 135 -5.14 -0.63 3.93
N GLY A 136 -4.48 -1.75 3.63
CA GLY A 136 -4.30 -2.23 2.27
C GLY A 136 -3.16 -3.22 2.15
N GLN A 137 -3.06 -3.84 0.97
CA GLN A 137 -2.02 -4.79 0.63
C GLN A 137 -1.53 -4.48 -0.78
N TRP A 138 -0.23 -4.65 -1.01
CA TRP A 138 0.33 -4.56 -2.36
C TRP A 138 -0.19 -5.76 -3.16
N PRO A 139 -0.57 -5.59 -4.45
CA PRO A 139 -0.99 -6.73 -5.25
C PRO A 139 0.13 -7.79 -5.27
N PRO A 140 -0.20 -9.08 -5.11
CA PRO A 140 0.79 -10.13 -5.25
C PRO A 140 1.36 -10.09 -6.66
N ARG A 141 2.68 -10.26 -6.79
CA ARG A 141 3.30 -10.37 -8.12
C ARG A 141 2.78 -11.63 -8.78
N GLU A 142 2.11 -11.51 -9.93
CA GLU A 142 1.88 -12.65 -10.79
C GLU A 142 3.25 -13.23 -11.16
N SER A 143 3.52 -14.47 -10.74
CA SER A 143 4.71 -15.18 -11.18
C SER A 143 4.66 -15.26 -12.71
N ALA A 144 5.75 -14.86 -13.38
CA ALA A 144 5.92 -14.80 -14.83
C ALA A 144 5.88 -16.19 -15.53
N GLY A 145 4.84 -16.98 -15.27
CA GLY A 145 4.63 -18.35 -15.76
C GLY A 145 3.21 -18.64 -16.22
N ASP A 146 2.25 -17.73 -16.07
CA ASP A 146 0.83 -17.99 -16.35
C ASP A 146 0.27 -17.16 -17.52
N LYS A 147 1.08 -16.96 -18.58
CA LYS A 147 0.52 -16.64 -19.89
C LYS A 147 0.31 -17.95 -20.66
N PRO A 148 -0.94 -18.36 -20.96
CA PRO A 148 -1.15 -19.47 -21.88
C PRO A 148 -0.58 -19.07 -23.25
N ARG A 149 0.24 -19.96 -23.80
CA ARG A 149 0.74 -19.87 -25.18
C ARG A 149 -0.39 -20.08 -26.18
#